data_AF-A0A484LJH3-F1
#
_entry.id   AF-A0A484LJH3-F1
#
_cell.length_a   1.000
_cell.length_b   1.000
_cell.length_c   1.000
_cell.angle_alpha   90.00
_cell.angle_beta   90.00
_cell.angle_gamma   90.00
#
_symmetry.space_group_name_H-M   'P 1'
#
loop_
_entity.id
_entity.type
_entity.pdbx_description
1 polymer ?
#
loop_
_entity_poly.entity_id
_entity_poly.type
_entity_poly.pdbx_seq_one_letter_code
_entity_poly.pdbx_strand_id
1 'polypeptide(L)'
;MSLVGKEFHWLLSVSAGIIMCKIVYDLTGAISPFLYKGYTRLDDKTRVEWKNRGFSTFHAVVVAAASLYLLVGSDLFYDGSQAESVINRTSSFSDTILGVSTGYFLADLAMICYYFPALGGFEYILHHGLSLLSIVQSLVSGQGLIYILMVLFSEITTPFVNLRWYLDNASLKNSRLYLFNGVALFFGWLVARILLFIYFFYHMFIHFDQVKKVYPMGFCTLLTVPPVLTMMNLFWFTKIAKGMVKTLAKSRHNR
;
A
#
# COMPACT_ATOMS: atom_id res chain seq x y z
N MET A 1 -17.59 -7.28 21.77
CA MET A 1 -17.52 -8.53 20.97
C MET A 1 -16.73 -9.55 21.77
N SER A 2 -17.19 -10.80 21.88
CA SER A 2 -16.43 -11.88 22.54
C SER A 2 -15.11 -12.13 21.78
N LEU A 3 -14.12 -12.73 22.44
CA LEU A 3 -12.83 -13.08 21.81
C LEU A 3 -13.05 -13.93 20.54
N VAL A 4 -13.91 -14.95 20.65
CA VAL A 4 -14.32 -15.82 19.53
C VAL A 4 -14.98 -15.02 18.41
N GLY A 5 -15.80 -14.02 18.75
CA GLY A 5 -16.40 -13.13 17.74
C GLY A 5 -15.37 -12.28 17.00
N LYS A 6 -14.33 -11.79 17.69
CA LYS A 6 -13.23 -11.02 17.08
C LYS A 6 -12.40 -11.88 16.13
N GLU A 7 -11.99 -13.08 16.56
CA GLU A 7 -11.23 -14.00 15.71
C GLU A 7 -12.00 -14.38 14.45
N PHE A 8 -13.30 -14.66 14.58
CA PHE A 8 -14.16 -14.95 13.44
C PHE A 8 -14.27 -13.75 12.48
N HIS A 9 -14.43 -12.54 13.01
CA HIS A 9 -14.43 -11.30 12.20
C HIS A 9 -13.12 -11.11 11.43
N TRP A 10 -11.98 -11.35 12.07
CA TRP A 10 -10.67 -11.24 11.44
C TRP A 10 -10.52 -12.25 10.31
N LEU A 11 -10.87 -13.52 10.55
CA LEU A 11 -10.83 -14.57 9.52
C LEU A 11 -11.74 -14.26 8.33
N LEU A 12 -12.94 -13.74 8.59
CA LEU A 12 -13.86 -13.33 7.54
C LEU A 12 -13.29 -12.16 6.71
N SER A 13 -12.67 -11.18 7.37
CA SER A 13 -12.05 -10.03 6.72
C SER A 13 -10.82 -10.43 5.88
N VAL A 14 -9.99 -11.34 6.37
CA VAL A 14 -8.86 -11.91 5.62
C VAL A 14 -9.35 -12.66 4.39
N SER A 15 -10.37 -13.51 4.56
CA SER A 15 -10.98 -14.26 3.47
C SER A 15 -11.59 -13.33 2.41
N ALA A 16 -12.25 -12.25 2.85
CA ALA A 16 -12.78 -11.23 1.96
C ALA A 16 -11.67 -10.54 1.14
N GLY A 17 -10.51 -10.26 1.73
CA GLY A 17 -9.34 -9.73 1.02
C GLY A 17 -8.84 -10.68 -0.08
N ILE A 18 -8.71 -11.98 0.22
CA ILE A 18 -8.27 -13.00 -0.76
C ILE A 18 -9.29 -13.15 -1.89
N ILE A 19 -10.58 -13.22 -1.55
CA ILE A 19 -11.67 -13.33 -2.53
C ILE A 19 -11.72 -12.09 -3.42
N MET A 20 -11.57 -10.89 -2.84
CA MET A 20 -11.47 -9.63 -3.58
C MET A 20 -10.33 -9.70 -4.61
N CYS A 21 -9.13 -10.15 -4.21
CA CYS A 21 -8.02 -10.30 -5.14
C CYS A 21 -8.39 -11.20 -6.33
N LYS A 22 -9.01 -12.35 -6.08
CA LYS A 22 -9.43 -13.27 -7.14
C LYS A 22 -10.45 -12.65 -8.09
N ILE A 23 -11.50 -12.02 -7.53
CA ILE A 23 -12.57 -11.39 -8.32
C ILE A 23 -11.99 -10.28 -9.20
N VAL A 24 -11.20 -9.36 -8.61
CA VAL A 24 -10.63 -8.24 -9.35
C VAL A 24 -9.58 -8.71 -10.36
N TYR A 25 -8.80 -9.75 -10.06
CA TYR A 25 -7.87 -10.37 -11.01
C TYR A 25 -8.60 -10.87 -12.26
N ASP A 26 -9.69 -11.64 -12.09
CA ASP A 26 -10.48 -12.16 -13.20
C ASP A 26 -11.19 -11.04 -13.97
N LEU A 27 -11.80 -10.09 -13.26
CA LEU A 27 -12.50 -8.95 -13.84
C LEU A 27 -11.55 -8.08 -14.67
N THR A 28 -10.34 -7.82 -14.15
CA THR A 28 -9.29 -7.10 -14.88
C THR A 28 -8.97 -7.83 -16.17
N GLY A 29 -8.83 -9.16 -16.12
CA GLY A 29 -8.59 -9.97 -17.32
C GLY A 29 -9.74 -9.96 -18.33
N ALA A 30 -10.98 -9.97 -17.85
CA ALA A 30 -12.18 -9.96 -18.69
C ALA A 30 -12.41 -8.61 -19.36
N ILE A 31 -12.16 -7.50 -18.67
CA ILE A 31 -12.39 -6.14 -19.18
C ILE A 31 -11.22 -5.66 -20.07
N SER A 32 -9.99 -6.10 -19.82
CA SER A 32 -8.79 -5.60 -20.51
C SER A 32 -8.82 -5.69 -22.04
N PRO A 33 -9.32 -6.76 -22.70
CA PRO A 33 -9.46 -6.81 -24.16
C PRO A 33 -10.31 -5.68 -24.76
N PHE A 34 -11.30 -5.19 -24.00
CA PHE A 34 -12.20 -4.11 -24.42
C PHE A 34 -11.57 -2.73 -24.24
N LEU A 35 -10.73 -2.55 -23.21
CA LEU A 35 -10.02 -1.29 -22.95
C LEU A 35 -8.76 -1.13 -23.81
N TYR A 36 -8.06 -2.23 -24.08
CA TYR A 36 -6.81 -2.26 -24.82
C TYR A 36 -6.73 -3.49 -25.73
N LYS A 37 -6.90 -3.28 -27.03
CA LYS A 37 -6.85 -4.36 -28.04
C LYS A 37 -5.53 -5.14 -28.04
N GLY A 38 -4.42 -4.51 -27.61
CA GLY A 38 -3.12 -5.17 -27.53
C GLY A 38 -3.01 -6.18 -26.38
N TYR A 39 -3.97 -6.21 -25.44
CA TYR A 39 -3.97 -7.15 -24.31
C TYR A 39 -3.93 -8.61 -24.76
N THR A 40 -4.65 -8.98 -25.82
CA THR A 40 -4.68 -10.36 -26.34
C THR A 40 -3.35 -10.81 -26.95
N ARG A 41 -2.45 -9.86 -27.24
CA ARG A 41 -1.11 -10.10 -27.79
C ARG A 41 -0.01 -10.12 -26.72
N LEU A 42 -0.35 -9.80 -25.47
CA LEU A 42 0.60 -9.89 -24.36
C LEU A 42 0.98 -11.35 -24.13
N ASP A 43 2.25 -11.60 -23.85
CA ASP A 43 2.74 -12.88 -23.38
C ASP A 43 2.13 -13.22 -22.00
N ASP A 44 2.20 -14.50 -21.63
CA ASP A 44 1.54 -14.99 -20.43
C ASP A 44 2.05 -14.33 -19.15
N LYS A 45 3.35 -14.01 -19.06
CA LYS A 45 3.92 -13.38 -17.86
C LYS A 45 3.43 -11.95 -17.72
N THR A 46 3.48 -11.17 -18.79
CA THR A 46 2.97 -9.79 -18.81
C THR A 46 1.47 -9.77 -18.55
N ARG A 47 0.71 -10.76 -19.04
CA ARG A 47 -0.73 -10.87 -18.77
C ARG A 47 -1.04 -11.14 -17.31
N VAL A 48 -0.26 -11.99 -16.64
CA VAL A 48 -0.38 -12.22 -15.19
C VAL A 48 -0.06 -10.94 -14.42
N GLU A 49 1.05 -10.25 -14.73
CA GLU A 49 1.41 -8.98 -14.07
C GLU A 49 0.33 -7.91 -14.30
N TRP A 50 -0.20 -7.83 -15.52
CA TRP A 50 -1.28 -6.91 -15.88
C TRP A 50 -2.50 -7.09 -14.99
N LYS A 51 -2.93 -8.34 -14.78
CA LYS A 51 -4.08 -8.66 -13.94
C LYS A 51 -3.77 -8.44 -12.44
N ASN A 52 -2.54 -8.74 -11.99
CA ASN A 52 -2.12 -8.49 -10.61
C ASN A 52 -2.16 -7.01 -10.25
N ARG A 53 -1.67 -6.16 -11.16
CA ARG A 53 -1.74 -4.70 -11.01
C ARG A 53 -3.18 -4.19 -10.93
N GLY A 54 -4.16 -4.95 -11.43
CA GLY A 54 -5.57 -4.64 -11.32
C GLY A 54 -6.05 -4.71 -9.86
N PHE A 55 -5.84 -5.84 -9.19
CA PHE A 55 -6.29 -5.99 -7.81
C PHE A 55 -5.45 -5.19 -6.82
N SER A 56 -4.14 -4.97 -7.06
CA SER A 56 -3.34 -4.07 -6.22
C SER A 56 -3.77 -2.61 -6.35
N THR A 57 -4.17 -2.17 -7.55
CA THR A 57 -4.77 -0.84 -7.73
C THR A 57 -6.09 -0.71 -6.95
N PHE A 58 -6.95 -1.72 -7.02
CA PHE A 58 -8.23 -1.71 -6.30
C PHE A 58 -8.03 -1.68 -4.78
N HIS A 59 -7.18 -2.56 -4.24
CA HIS A 59 -6.83 -2.57 -2.82
C HIS A 59 -6.29 -1.22 -2.38
N ALA A 60 -5.31 -0.68 -3.11
CA ALA A 60 -4.67 0.60 -2.78
C ALA A 60 -5.68 1.76 -2.68
N VAL A 61 -6.64 1.85 -3.61
CA VAL A 61 -7.70 2.88 -3.56
C VAL A 61 -8.58 2.70 -2.32
N VAL A 62 -9.02 1.47 -2.03
CA VAL A 62 -9.88 1.17 -0.89
C VAL A 62 -9.17 1.49 0.43
N VAL A 63 -7.94 1.02 0.63
CA VAL A 63 -7.24 1.19 1.91
C VAL A 63 -6.72 2.61 2.11
N ALA A 64 -6.34 3.32 1.04
CA ALA A 64 -5.97 4.72 1.15
C ALA A 64 -7.17 5.57 1.58
N ALA A 65 -8.34 5.37 0.95
CA ALA A 65 -9.56 6.08 1.31
C ALA A 65 -10.00 5.76 2.76
N ALA A 66 -10.01 4.48 3.13
CA ALA A 66 -10.38 4.06 4.48
C ALA A 66 -9.39 4.55 5.54
N SER A 67 -8.08 4.53 5.25
CA SER A 67 -7.04 5.03 6.17
C SER A 67 -7.16 6.53 6.36
N LEU A 68 -7.39 7.30 5.28
CA LEU A 68 -7.61 8.75 5.40
C LEU A 68 -8.84 9.07 6.25
N TYR A 69 -9.95 8.36 6.02
CA TYR A 69 -11.15 8.51 6.82
C TYR A 69 -10.88 8.19 8.29
N LEU A 70 -10.24 7.06 8.60
CA LEU A 70 -9.95 6.68 9.98
C LEU A 70 -9.00 7.65 10.68
N LEU A 71 -7.95 8.11 9.99
CA LEU A 71 -6.93 9.00 10.54
C LEU A 71 -7.41 10.45 10.75
N VAL A 72 -8.29 10.94 9.87
CA VAL A 72 -8.63 12.38 9.82
C VAL A 72 -10.14 12.65 9.86
N GLY A 73 -10.94 11.79 9.23
CA GLY A 73 -12.38 11.98 9.08
C GLY A 73 -13.24 11.37 10.19
N SER A 74 -12.68 10.50 11.02
CA SER A 74 -13.36 9.82 12.11
C SER A 74 -12.86 10.27 13.47
N ASP A 75 -13.68 10.09 14.50
CA ASP A 75 -13.29 10.42 15.88
C ASP A 75 -12.29 9.42 16.50
N LEU A 76 -11.85 8.38 15.76
CA LEU A 76 -11.01 7.31 16.30
C LEU A 76 -9.68 7.82 16.86
N PHE A 77 -9.08 8.83 16.23
CA PHE A 77 -7.83 9.43 16.69
C PHE A 77 -7.98 10.90 17.10
N TYR A 78 -9.21 11.36 17.35
CA TYR A 78 -9.45 12.71 17.84
C TYR A 78 -9.09 12.83 19.33
N ASP A 79 -8.25 13.81 19.68
CA ASP A 79 -7.69 13.96 21.02
C ASP A 79 -8.61 14.65 22.04
N GLY A 80 -9.77 15.15 21.62
CA GLY A 80 -10.58 16.06 22.43
C GLY A 80 -11.30 15.51 23.67
N SER A 81 -11.01 14.29 24.15
CA SER A 81 -11.42 13.77 25.49
C SER A 81 -11.14 12.27 25.71
N GLN A 82 -10.51 11.55 24.79
CA GLN A 82 -10.34 10.10 24.95
C GLN A 82 -9.25 9.76 25.99
N ALA A 83 -9.65 9.04 27.05
CA ALA A 83 -8.75 8.54 28.08
C ALA A 83 -7.80 7.44 27.58
N GLU A 84 -8.11 6.82 26.44
CA GLU A 84 -7.32 5.73 25.86
C GLU A 84 -6.08 6.24 25.10
N SER A 85 -4.95 5.57 25.36
CA SER A 85 -3.68 5.74 24.64
C SER A 85 -3.91 5.63 23.12
N VAL A 86 -3.35 6.57 22.34
CA VAL A 86 -3.47 6.60 20.86
C VAL A 86 -3.08 5.29 20.21
N ILE A 87 -2.18 4.55 20.86
CA ILE A 87 -1.67 3.26 20.38
C ILE A 87 -2.67 2.12 20.53
N ASN A 88 -3.61 2.22 21.47
CA ASN A 88 -4.59 1.15 21.75
C ASN A 88 -5.94 1.39 21.08
N ARG A 89 -6.13 2.55 20.42
CA ARG A 89 -7.40 2.91 19.78
C ARG A 89 -7.64 2.04 18.55
N THR A 90 -8.72 1.28 18.56
CA THR A 90 -9.18 0.42 17.46
C THR A 90 -10.69 0.50 17.27
N SER A 91 -11.18 0.06 16.11
CA SER A 91 -12.61 -0.03 15.79
C SER A 91 -12.87 -1.28 14.94
N SER A 92 -14.10 -1.78 14.92
CA SER A 92 -14.45 -2.92 14.04
C SER A 92 -14.18 -2.61 12.56
N PHE A 93 -14.35 -1.35 12.13
CA PHE A 93 -14.05 -0.94 10.77
C PHE A 93 -12.55 -0.97 10.48
N SER A 94 -11.71 -0.44 11.38
CA SER A 94 -10.26 -0.52 11.22
C SER A 94 -9.75 -1.96 11.21
N ASP A 95 -10.30 -2.83 12.06
CA ASP A 95 -9.97 -4.25 12.09
C ASP A 95 -10.34 -4.95 10.77
N THR A 96 -11.48 -4.58 10.16
CA THR A 96 -11.86 -5.05 8.82
C THR A 96 -10.85 -4.60 7.77
N ILE A 97 -10.41 -3.34 7.78
CA ILE A 97 -9.43 -2.82 6.81
C ILE A 97 -8.07 -3.54 6.94
N LEU A 98 -7.60 -3.77 8.17
CA LEU A 98 -6.37 -4.53 8.42
C LEU A 98 -6.52 -6.00 8.02
N GLY A 99 -7.67 -6.62 8.30
CA GLY A 99 -7.97 -7.99 7.88
C GLY A 99 -8.00 -8.15 6.36
N VAL A 100 -8.74 -7.29 5.65
CA VAL A 100 -8.76 -7.26 4.18
C VAL A 100 -7.37 -7.02 3.61
N SER A 101 -6.58 -6.12 4.21
CA SER A 101 -5.19 -5.88 3.80
C SER A 101 -4.30 -7.09 4.02
N THR A 102 -4.45 -7.80 5.14
CA THR A 102 -3.74 -9.06 5.40
C THR A 102 -4.02 -10.08 4.30
N GLY A 103 -5.29 -10.25 3.92
CA GLY A 103 -5.69 -11.13 2.82
C GLY A 103 -5.09 -10.71 1.46
N TYR A 104 -5.07 -9.41 1.17
CA TYR A 104 -4.42 -8.86 -0.02
C TYR A 104 -2.90 -9.14 -0.04
N PHE A 105 -2.18 -8.77 1.03
CA PHE A 105 -0.73 -8.94 1.12
C PHE A 105 -0.34 -10.42 1.03
N LEU A 106 -1.14 -11.34 1.62
CA LEU A 106 -0.95 -12.78 1.46
C LEU A 106 -1.09 -13.24 0.02
N ALA A 107 -2.19 -12.84 -0.65
CA ALA A 107 -2.45 -13.23 -2.03
C ALA A 107 -1.39 -12.69 -3.00
N ASP A 108 -1.01 -11.41 -2.85
CA ASP A 108 -0.02 -10.77 -3.73
C ASP A 108 1.38 -11.35 -3.48
N LEU A 109 1.76 -11.57 -2.22
CA LEU A 109 3.03 -12.23 -1.89
C LEU A 109 3.11 -13.66 -2.44
N ALA A 110 2.01 -14.43 -2.35
CA ALA A 110 1.95 -15.77 -2.93
C ALA A 110 2.17 -15.73 -4.46
N MET A 111 1.55 -14.76 -5.15
CA MET A 111 1.75 -14.56 -6.58
C MET A 111 3.21 -14.16 -6.89
N ILE A 112 3.77 -13.20 -6.16
CA ILE A 112 5.17 -12.75 -6.33
C ILE A 112 6.13 -13.93 -6.18
N CYS A 113 5.96 -14.76 -5.15
CA CYS A 113 6.79 -15.93 -4.92
C CYS A 113 6.62 -16.99 -6.02
N TYR A 114 5.38 -17.28 -6.43
CA TYR A 114 5.11 -18.31 -7.45
C TYR A 114 5.67 -17.93 -8.83
N TYR A 115 5.55 -16.66 -9.21
CA TYR A 115 6.04 -16.16 -10.50
C TYR A 115 7.40 -15.47 -10.38
N PHE A 116 8.16 -15.68 -9.30
CA PHE A 116 9.46 -15.03 -9.11
C PHE A 116 10.45 -15.41 -10.23
N PRO A 117 11.23 -14.46 -10.80
CA PRO A 117 11.29 -13.02 -10.50
C PRO A 117 10.41 -12.15 -11.42
N ALA A 118 9.45 -12.71 -12.15
CA ALA A 118 8.69 -12.00 -13.19
C ALA A 118 7.78 -10.89 -12.63
N LEU A 119 7.20 -11.08 -11.45
CA LEU A 119 6.29 -10.09 -10.84
C LEU A 119 6.97 -9.08 -9.91
N GLY A 120 8.25 -9.29 -9.58
CA GLY A 120 8.98 -8.43 -8.67
C GLY A 120 10.30 -9.05 -8.19
N GLY A 121 11.23 -8.18 -7.81
CA GLY A 121 12.48 -8.56 -7.16
C GLY A 121 12.33 -8.79 -5.64
N PHE A 122 13.45 -9.09 -4.99
CA PHE A 122 13.51 -9.32 -3.53
C PHE A 122 12.98 -8.15 -2.71
N GLU A 123 13.07 -6.92 -3.21
CA GLU A 123 12.51 -5.74 -2.55
C GLU A 123 10.98 -5.83 -2.38
N TYR A 124 10.27 -6.47 -3.30
CA TYR A 124 8.82 -6.64 -3.18
C TYR A 124 8.48 -7.72 -2.14
N ILE A 125 9.24 -8.82 -2.09
CA ILE A 125 9.10 -9.86 -1.07
C ILE A 125 9.33 -9.25 0.31
N LEU A 126 10.41 -8.47 0.47
CA LEU A 126 10.72 -7.79 1.73
C LEU A 126 9.62 -6.80 2.11
N HIS A 127 9.17 -5.96 1.18
CA HIS A 127 8.09 -5.00 1.42
C HIS A 127 6.81 -5.68 1.90
N HIS A 128 6.35 -6.70 1.18
CA HIS A 128 5.12 -7.41 1.51
C HIS A 128 5.24 -8.22 2.80
N GLY A 129 6.37 -8.89 3.02
CA GLY A 129 6.63 -9.66 4.25
C GLY A 129 6.64 -8.78 5.50
N LEU A 130 7.34 -7.64 5.45
CA LEU A 130 7.39 -6.69 6.57
C LEU A 130 6.03 -6.02 6.81
N SER A 131 5.30 -5.69 5.74
CA SER A 131 3.94 -5.13 5.85
C SER A 131 2.98 -6.13 6.46
N LEU A 132 2.99 -7.38 5.98
CA LEU A 132 2.16 -8.46 6.52
C LEU A 132 2.45 -8.74 7.99
N LEU A 133 3.73 -8.83 8.37
CA LEU A 133 4.14 -8.99 9.77
C LEU A 133 3.56 -7.89 10.64
N SER A 134 3.71 -6.63 10.22
CA SER A 134 3.28 -5.46 11.00
C SER A 134 1.75 -5.37 11.11
N ILE A 135 1.03 -5.65 10.03
CA ILE A 135 -0.44 -5.63 10.01
C ILE A 135 -1.00 -6.73 10.93
N VAL A 136 -0.50 -7.97 10.82
CA VAL A 136 -0.96 -9.09 11.66
C VAL A 136 -0.66 -8.82 13.13
N GLN A 137 0.53 -8.31 13.43
CA GLN A 137 0.91 -7.91 14.77
C GLN A 137 -0.03 -6.86 15.37
N SER A 138 -0.35 -5.82 14.61
CA SER A 138 -1.28 -4.78 15.05
C SER A 138 -2.70 -5.30 15.24
N LEU A 139 -3.19 -6.14 14.31
CA LEU A 139 -4.53 -6.70 14.36
C LEU A 139 -4.71 -7.62 15.59
N VAL A 140 -3.75 -8.52 15.83
CA VAL A 140 -3.82 -9.49 16.95
C VAL A 140 -3.64 -8.81 18.30
N SER A 141 -2.72 -7.84 18.40
CA SER A 141 -2.47 -7.14 19.66
C SER A 141 -3.51 -6.05 19.97
N GLY A 142 -4.20 -5.54 18.95
CA GLY A 142 -5.02 -4.33 19.05
C GLY A 142 -4.20 -3.07 19.31
N GLN A 143 -2.90 -3.07 18.97
CA GLN A 143 -1.97 -1.98 19.25
C GLN A 143 -1.30 -1.45 17.98
N GLY A 144 -0.92 -0.17 17.98
CA GLY A 144 -0.14 0.46 16.90
C GLY A 144 -0.92 0.70 15.61
N LEU A 145 -2.25 0.65 15.66
CA LEU A 145 -3.11 0.71 14.47
C LEU A 145 -2.96 2.04 13.70
N ILE A 146 -2.79 3.15 14.40
CA ILE A 146 -2.52 4.46 13.80
C ILE A 146 -1.33 4.43 12.83
N TYR A 147 -0.25 3.74 13.21
CA TYR A 147 0.96 3.62 12.43
C TYR A 147 0.76 2.73 11.20
N ILE A 148 -0.01 1.64 11.34
CA ILE A 148 -0.39 0.80 10.21
C ILE A 148 -1.25 1.57 9.22
N LEU A 149 -2.22 2.36 9.69
CA LEU A 149 -3.05 3.19 8.80
C LEU A 149 -2.24 4.25 8.06
N MET A 150 -1.25 4.88 8.70
CA MET A 150 -0.33 5.79 8.01
C MET A 150 0.43 5.07 6.89
N VAL A 151 0.93 3.86 7.13
CA VAL A 151 1.61 3.07 6.11
C VAL A 151 0.65 2.64 5.00
N LEU A 152 -0.56 2.18 5.32
CA LEU A 152 -1.59 1.82 4.34
C LEU A 152 -2.05 3.02 3.50
N PHE A 153 -2.12 4.23 4.07
CA PHE A 153 -2.41 5.44 3.30
C PHE A 153 -1.35 5.71 2.22
N SER A 154 -0.10 5.32 2.44
CA SER A 154 0.98 5.49 1.46
C SER A 154 0.76 4.70 0.16
N GLU A 155 -0.13 3.70 0.17
CA GLU A 155 -0.58 2.95 -1.01
C GLU A 155 -1.36 3.82 -2.01
N ILE A 156 -1.78 5.04 -1.65
CA ILE A 156 -2.38 6.00 -2.60
C ILE A 156 -1.50 6.27 -3.82
N THR A 157 -0.20 5.98 -3.73
CA THR A 157 0.77 6.09 -4.83
C THR A 157 0.73 4.92 -5.82
N THR A 158 0.26 3.74 -5.40
CA THR A 158 0.26 2.49 -6.16
C THR A 158 -0.55 2.56 -7.46
N PRO A 159 -1.75 3.19 -7.51
CA PRO A 159 -2.47 3.42 -8.76
C PRO A 159 -1.65 4.16 -9.82
N PHE A 160 -0.82 5.14 -9.43
CA PHE A 160 0.02 5.88 -10.38
C PHE A 160 1.19 5.04 -10.89
N VAL A 161 1.78 4.20 -10.03
CA VAL A 161 2.81 3.22 -10.42
C VAL A 161 2.24 2.23 -11.44
N ASN A 162 1.07 1.66 -11.13
CA ASN A 162 0.40 0.69 -12.00
C ASN A 162 -0.03 1.32 -13.33
N LEU A 163 -0.64 2.51 -13.30
CA LEU A 163 -1.01 3.24 -14.52
C LEU A 163 0.21 3.53 -15.40
N ARG A 164 1.34 3.92 -14.80
CA ARG A 164 2.58 4.15 -15.55
C ARG A 164 3.04 2.89 -16.26
N TRP A 165 2.97 1.74 -15.59
CA TRP A 165 3.33 0.45 -16.15
C TRP A 165 2.38 0.01 -17.27
N TYR A 166 1.06 0.20 -17.11
CA TYR A 166 0.08 -0.09 -18.16
C TYR A 166 0.35 0.73 -19.43
N LEU A 167 0.57 2.03 -19.26
CA LEU A 167 0.88 2.92 -20.38
C LEU A 167 2.21 2.54 -21.07
N ASP A 168 3.18 2.03 -20.33
CA ASP A 168 4.44 1.54 -20.91
C ASP A 168 4.21 0.32 -21.80
N ASN A 169 3.50 -0.69 -21.28
CA ASN A 169 3.15 -1.90 -22.03
C ASN A 169 2.21 -1.63 -23.22
N ALA A 170 1.44 -0.55 -23.17
CA ALA A 170 0.63 -0.07 -24.28
C ALA A 170 1.43 0.75 -25.31
N SER A 171 2.76 0.89 -25.16
CA SER A 171 3.63 1.74 -25.99
C SER A 171 3.23 3.23 -25.98
N LEU A 172 2.62 3.69 -24.89
CA LEU A 172 2.11 5.06 -24.70
C LEU A 172 3.05 5.96 -23.88
N LYS A 173 4.35 5.64 -23.80
CA LYS A 173 5.37 6.44 -23.09
C LYS A 173 5.44 7.92 -23.52
N ASN A 174 5.11 8.22 -24.78
CA ASN A 174 5.13 9.59 -25.33
C ASN A 174 3.79 10.34 -25.17
N SER A 175 2.78 9.72 -24.55
CA SER A 175 1.46 10.35 -24.38
C SER A 175 1.47 11.43 -23.28
N ARG A 176 0.57 12.41 -23.40
CA ARG A 176 0.33 13.41 -22.34
C ARG A 176 -0.08 12.76 -21.02
N LEU A 177 -0.85 11.67 -21.08
CA LEU A 177 -1.27 10.91 -19.91
C LEU A 177 -0.07 10.30 -19.16
N TYR A 178 0.91 9.73 -19.87
CA TYR A 178 2.13 9.20 -19.26
C TYR A 178 2.96 10.29 -18.56
N LEU A 179 3.00 11.49 -19.15
CA LEU A 179 3.65 12.66 -18.56
C LEU A 179 2.93 13.12 -17.29
N PHE A 180 1.62 13.41 -17.37
CA PHE A 180 0.84 13.87 -16.21
C PHE A 180 0.82 12.85 -15.08
N ASN A 181 0.67 11.56 -15.40
CA ASN A 181 0.79 10.50 -14.41
C ASN A 181 2.18 10.46 -13.76
N GLY A 182 3.26 10.71 -14.53
CA GLY A 182 4.61 10.82 -13.98
C GLY A 182 4.75 11.97 -12.98
N VAL A 183 4.13 13.12 -13.27
CA VAL A 183 4.10 14.30 -12.37
C VAL A 183 3.31 13.98 -11.11
N ALA A 184 2.11 13.42 -11.25
CA ALA A 184 1.29 12.98 -10.13
C ALA A 184 2.02 11.94 -9.26
N LEU A 185 2.69 10.95 -9.87
CA LEU A 185 3.49 9.96 -9.16
C LEU A 185 4.64 10.60 -8.36
N PHE A 186 5.35 11.57 -8.92
CA PHE A 186 6.45 12.25 -8.23
C PHE A 186 5.96 12.99 -6.97
N PHE A 187 4.93 13.83 -7.11
CA PHE A 187 4.38 14.58 -5.97
C PHE A 187 3.65 13.69 -4.98
N GLY A 188 2.89 12.70 -5.47
CA GLY A 188 2.25 11.70 -4.63
C GLY A 188 3.25 10.93 -3.79
N TRP A 189 4.38 10.51 -4.38
CA TRP A 189 5.46 9.84 -3.64
C TRP A 189 6.10 10.74 -2.59
N LEU A 190 6.40 11.99 -2.95
CA LEU A 190 6.96 12.96 -2.00
C LEU A 190 6.04 13.14 -0.79
N VAL A 191 4.74 13.36 -1.01
CA VAL A 191 3.78 13.60 0.07
C VAL A 191 3.50 12.32 0.86
N ALA A 192 3.04 11.26 0.20
CA ALA A 192 2.51 10.08 0.87
C ALA A 192 3.57 9.09 1.36
N ARG A 193 4.81 9.14 0.84
CA ARG A 193 5.88 8.20 1.23
C ARG A 193 7.11 8.85 1.86
N ILE A 194 7.37 10.14 1.60
CA ILE A 194 8.49 10.87 2.23
C ILE A 194 7.99 11.73 3.40
N LEU A 195 7.14 12.72 3.13
CA LEU A 195 6.64 13.62 4.17
C LEU A 195 5.80 12.90 5.22
N LEU A 196 4.95 11.95 4.79
CA LEU A 196 4.17 11.13 5.71
C LEU A 196 5.06 10.29 6.65
N PHE A 197 6.18 9.75 6.17
CA PHE A 197 7.08 8.98 7.03
C PHE A 197 7.87 9.89 7.98
N ILE A 198 8.21 11.12 7.58
CA ILE A 198 8.75 12.13 8.50
C ILE A 198 7.72 12.41 9.61
N TYR A 199 6.46 12.65 9.25
CA TYR A 199 5.38 12.84 10.20
C TYR A 199 5.17 11.62 11.11
N PHE A 200 5.21 10.41 10.55
CA PHE A 200 5.14 9.15 11.30
C PHE A 200 6.19 9.10 12.42
N PHE A 201 7.46 9.37 12.10
CA PHE A 201 8.53 9.33 13.10
C PHE A 201 8.40 10.46 14.13
N TYR A 202 8.01 11.65 13.68
CA TYR A 202 7.72 12.76 14.59
C TYR A 202 6.58 12.41 15.56
N HIS A 203 5.47 11.86 15.06
CA HIS A 203 4.33 11.41 15.86
C HIS A 203 4.76 10.32 16.86
N MET A 204 5.55 9.34 16.41
CA MET A 204 6.10 8.30 17.27
C MET A 204 6.98 8.87 18.38
N PHE A 205 7.77 9.90 18.08
CA PHE A 205 8.65 10.57 19.05
C PHE A 205 7.87 11.35 20.11
N ILE A 206 6.86 12.15 19.72
CA ILE A 206 6.06 12.90 20.70
C ILE A 206 5.15 12.00 21.54
N HIS A 207 4.74 10.83 21.02
CA HIS A 207 3.98 9.82 21.76
C HIS A 207 4.85 8.68 22.32
N PHE A 208 6.17 8.90 22.45
CA PHE A 208 7.11 7.81 22.75
C PHE A 208 6.81 7.10 24.09
N ASP A 209 6.29 7.81 25.09
CA ASP A 209 5.87 7.21 26.37
C ASP A 209 4.70 6.24 26.25
N GLN A 210 3.88 6.38 25.20
CA GLN A 210 2.86 5.40 24.84
C GLN A 210 3.49 4.26 24.04
N VAL A 211 4.40 4.57 23.11
CA VAL A 211 5.10 3.57 22.26
C VAL A 211 5.87 2.56 23.09
N LYS A 212 6.55 2.98 24.17
CA LYS A 212 7.25 2.09 25.11
C LYS A 212 6.34 1.05 25.78
N LYS A 213 5.02 1.29 25.83
CA LYS A 213 4.04 0.41 26.48
C LYS A 213 3.48 -0.65 25.54
N VAL A 214 3.85 -0.61 24.25
CA VAL A 214 3.53 -1.68 23.30
C VAL A 214 4.19 -2.97 23.78
N TYR A 215 3.52 -4.10 23.55
CA TYR A 215 4.11 -5.41 23.84
C TYR A 215 5.50 -5.58 23.17
N PRO A 216 6.45 -6.34 23.76
CA PRO A 216 7.86 -6.26 23.39
C PRO A 216 8.17 -6.46 21.90
N MET A 217 7.52 -7.44 21.26
CA MET A 217 7.73 -7.70 19.84
C MET A 217 7.17 -6.57 18.97
N GLY A 218 6.01 -6.01 19.32
CA GLY A 218 5.44 -4.87 18.60
C GLY A 218 6.31 -3.62 18.71
N PHE A 219 6.92 -3.39 19.88
CA PHE A 219 7.89 -2.32 20.07
C PHE A 219 9.11 -2.49 19.16
N CYS A 220 9.68 -3.70 19.09
CA CYS A 220 10.79 -4.00 18.18
C CYS A 220 10.40 -3.77 16.71
N THR A 221 9.22 -4.22 16.29
CA THR A 221 8.72 -4.01 14.92
C THR A 221 8.56 -2.51 14.61
N LEU A 222 7.95 -1.73 15.50
CA LEU A 222 7.78 -0.27 15.32
C LEU A 222 9.10 0.48 15.19
N LEU A 223 10.17 0.00 15.84
CA LEU A 223 11.49 0.62 15.74
C LEU A 223 12.31 0.14 14.54
N THR A 224 11.97 -1.00 13.93
CA THR A 224 12.80 -1.62 12.86
C THR A 224 12.15 -1.57 11.49
N VAL A 225 10.86 -1.87 11.37
CA VAL A 225 10.18 -1.94 10.07
C VAL A 225 9.99 -0.58 9.42
N PRO A 226 9.50 0.48 10.10
CA PRO A 226 9.33 1.79 9.46
C PRO A 226 10.64 2.38 8.93
N PRO A 227 11.80 2.28 9.60
CA PRO A 227 13.09 2.67 9.01
C PRO A 227 13.44 1.90 7.74
N VAL A 228 13.22 0.58 7.70
CA VAL A 228 13.46 -0.23 6.49
C VAL A 228 12.56 0.23 5.35
N LEU A 229 11.27 0.39 5.60
CA LEU A 229 10.31 0.91 4.60
C LEU A 229 10.70 2.32 4.12
N THR A 230 11.23 3.16 5.01
CA THR A 230 11.73 4.50 4.65
C THR A 230 12.91 4.43 3.69
N MET A 231 13.88 3.55 3.97
CA MET A 231 15.03 3.35 3.07
C MET A 231 14.58 2.88 1.68
N MET A 232 13.61 1.97 1.62
CA MET A 232 13.01 1.50 0.35
C MET A 232 12.27 2.64 -0.37
N ASN A 233 11.50 3.44 0.36
CA ASN A 233 10.80 4.60 -0.20
C ASN A 233 11.77 5.65 -0.76
N LEU A 234 12.91 5.89 -0.11
CA LEU A 234 13.97 6.77 -0.61
C LEU A 234 14.62 6.18 -1.87
N PHE A 235 14.93 4.88 -1.88
CA PHE A 235 15.48 4.21 -3.05
C PHE A 235 14.58 4.38 -4.28
N TRP A 236 13.28 4.08 -4.16
CA TRP A 236 12.34 4.27 -5.26
C TRP A 236 12.13 5.74 -5.62
N PHE A 237 12.10 6.65 -4.64
CA PHE A 237 11.99 8.08 -4.91
C PHE A 237 13.16 8.59 -5.75
N THR A 238 14.39 8.14 -5.49
CA THR A 238 15.54 8.52 -6.34
C THR A 238 15.36 8.08 -7.80
N LYS A 239 14.76 6.91 -8.05
CA LYS A 239 14.43 6.44 -9.41
C LYS A 239 13.36 7.31 -10.06
N ILE A 240 12.30 7.65 -9.34
CA ILE A 240 11.21 8.51 -9.82
C ILE A 240 11.72 9.91 -10.13
N ALA A 241 12.51 10.51 -9.22
CA ALA A 241 13.12 11.83 -9.40
C ALA A 241 14.04 11.87 -10.62
N LYS A 242 14.91 10.86 -10.80
CA LYS A 242 15.75 10.73 -12.00
C LYS A 242 14.91 10.64 -13.28
N GLY A 243 13.80 9.90 -13.26
CA GLY A 243 12.86 9.82 -14.37
C GLY A 243 12.21 11.17 -14.69
N MET A 244 11.84 11.94 -13.66
CA MET A 244 11.27 13.28 -13.80
C MET A 244 12.26 14.26 -14.44
N VAL A 245 13.49 14.32 -13.92
CA VAL A 245 14.55 15.20 -14.43
C VAL A 245 14.81 14.94 -15.92
N LYS A 246 14.91 13.67 -16.32
CA LYS A 246 15.07 13.29 -17.74
C LYS A 246 13.91 13.79 -18.62
N THR A 247 12.69 13.71 -18.10
CA THR A 247 11.48 14.13 -18.83
C THR A 247 11.46 15.66 -19.03
N LEU A 248 11.80 16.41 -17.98
CA LEU A 248 11.89 17.88 -18.04
C LEU A 248 13.01 18.35 -18.96
N ALA A 249 14.19 17.72 -18.88
CA ALA A 249 15.34 18.04 -19.73
C ALA A 249 15.01 17.85 -21.23
N LYS A 250 14.33 16.76 -21.59
CA LYS A 250 13.89 16.51 -22.97
C LYS A 250 12.88 17.56 -23.46
N SER A 251 11.96 18.00 -22.60
CA SER A 251 10.99 19.04 -22.96
C SER A 251 11.63 20.41 -23.23
N ARG A 252 12.74 20.70 -22.53
CA ARG A 252 13.51 21.95 -22.68
C ARG A 252 14.33 21.97 -23.96
N HIS A 253 14.77 20.81 -24.45
CA HIS A 253 15.53 20.71 -25.71
C HIS A 253 14.63 20.73 -26.96
N ASN A 254 13.34 20.40 -26.80
CA ASN A 254 12.35 20.44 -27.87
C ASN A 254 11.59 21.80 -27.96
N ARG A 255 11.99 22.80 -27.16
CA ARG A 255 11.53 24.19 -27.24
C ARG A 255 12.65 25.05 -27.81
#